data_AF-A0A8I0GVU8-F1
#
_entry.id   AF-A0A8I0GVU8-F1
#
_cell.length_a   1.000
_cell.length_b   1.000
_cell.length_c   1.000
_cell.angle_alpha   90.00
_cell.angle_beta   90.00
_cell.angle_gamma   90.00
#
_symmetry.space_group_name_H-M   'P 1'
#
loop_
_entity.id
_entity.type
_entity.pdbx_description
1 polymer ?
#
loop_
_entity_poly.entity_id
_entity_poly.type
_entity_poly.pdbx_seq_one_letter_code
_entity_poly.pdbx_strand_id
1 'polypeptide(L)'
;MATRTTRTRPSAPRKTTTGKTAKPAAERTPVVKTATRKAAAKDPRAARVAARQRRLQDQEKAKDARVAKQAAKQQVAGTPAKKTGRKKAAGNATQAGTRRQPEAMPAQHLAKPGNEHELDLAPRFLAPDYRGSGKLQGKRAIITGADSGIGRAVAVLFAREGADVAVLHLDEAADAKVTRQHVEAEGGRCVVIAGDVRDPAFCAKAVRQVVKAFGGIDILVNNAAFQLHCERLEDLEDAHLQETLQTNIAGYIQMARAVLPHLEEGDCIINTGSETGLFGSKALVDYSATKGAIHAFTKALASQLLPRGIRVNAVAPGPVWTPLNPADKAAQDVADFGRDSDMGRPAQPEELSPAYVFLASPVTASYISGVILPVMGGPRG
;
A
#
# COMPACT_ATOMS: atom_id res chain seq x y z
N MET A 1 68.87 33.18 4.66
CA MET A 1 69.74 34.01 5.52
C MET A 1 69.21 35.44 5.40
N ALA A 2 68.79 36.21 6.41
CA ALA A 2 68.86 36.14 7.87
C ALA A 2 67.57 36.87 8.40
N THR A 3 66.76 36.24 9.27
CA THR A 3 66.54 36.52 10.72
C THR A 3 66.11 37.98 11.04
N ARG A 4 65.19 38.31 11.96
CA ARG A 4 64.70 37.64 13.18
C ARG A 4 63.41 38.31 13.68
N THR A 5 62.64 37.52 14.42
CA THR A 5 61.41 37.71 15.19
C THR A 5 61.41 38.79 16.28
N THR A 6 60.23 39.34 16.62
CA THR A 6 59.76 39.50 18.01
C THR A 6 58.22 39.46 18.12
N ARG A 7 57.75 38.76 19.17
CA ARG A 7 56.36 38.57 19.64
C ARG A 7 56.01 39.66 20.68
N THR A 8 54.72 39.96 20.87
CA THR A 8 54.06 40.00 22.21
C THR A 8 52.53 40.10 22.11
N ARG A 9 51.84 39.84 23.22
CA ARG A 9 50.54 39.15 23.41
C ARG A 9 49.35 40.14 23.66
N PRO A 10 48.10 39.64 23.81
CA PRO A 10 46.85 40.35 23.51
C PRO A 10 46.18 41.02 24.73
N SER A 11 45.24 41.95 24.47
CA SER A 11 44.36 42.54 25.47
C SER A 11 42.97 41.89 25.47
N ALA A 12 42.52 41.53 26.67
CA ALA A 12 41.20 40.98 26.98
C ALA A 12 40.13 42.09 27.07
N PRO A 13 38.83 41.80 26.82
CA PRO A 13 37.75 42.68 27.22
C PRO A 13 37.13 42.27 28.57
N ARG A 14 36.83 43.31 29.35
CA ARG A 14 36.19 43.35 30.67
C ARG A 14 34.77 42.75 30.64
N LYS A 15 34.44 41.95 31.66
CA LYS A 15 33.05 41.60 32.04
C LYS A 15 32.49 42.68 32.96
N THR A 16 31.26 43.14 32.71
CA THR A 16 30.34 43.68 33.73
C THR A 16 28.89 43.32 33.40
N THR A 17 28.35 42.43 34.24
CA THR A 17 27.01 42.45 34.89
C THR A 17 25.71 42.54 34.06
N THR A 18 25.07 41.37 33.94
CA THR A 18 23.66 41.04 34.23
C THR A 18 22.65 42.17 34.48
N GLY A 19 21.63 42.24 33.61
CA GLY A 19 20.33 42.89 33.85
C GLY A 19 19.27 42.26 32.94
N LYS A 20 18.21 41.73 33.55
CA LYS A 20 17.08 40.98 32.94
C LYS A 20 16.45 41.72 31.74
N THR A 21 16.40 41.08 30.58
CA THR A 21 15.62 41.53 29.41
C THR A 21 14.22 40.89 29.40
N ALA A 22 13.21 41.74 29.43
CA ALA A 22 11.82 41.39 29.15
C ALA A 22 11.59 41.30 27.63
N LYS A 23 10.79 40.31 27.21
CA LYS A 23 10.32 40.07 25.84
C LYS A 23 9.70 41.32 25.18
N PRO A 24 10.00 41.61 23.90
CA PRO A 24 9.05 42.27 23.01
C PRO A 24 8.31 41.23 22.15
N ALA A 25 7.05 41.52 21.90
CA ALA A 25 6.10 40.71 21.17
C ALA A 25 6.51 40.51 19.69
N ALA A 26 6.29 39.29 19.19
CA ALA A 26 6.49 38.97 17.79
C ALA A 26 5.48 39.70 16.90
N GLU A 27 5.99 40.49 15.94
CA GLU A 27 5.23 41.04 14.83
C GLU A 27 4.57 39.92 14.03
N ARG A 28 3.26 40.06 13.79
CA ARG A 28 2.49 39.21 12.90
C ARG A 28 2.65 39.73 11.47
N THR A 29 3.35 38.97 10.63
CA THR A 29 3.42 39.20 9.19
C THR A 29 2.03 38.96 8.55
N PRO A 30 1.54 39.85 7.66
CA PRO A 30 0.19 39.76 7.14
C PRO A 30 0.02 38.62 6.14
N VAL A 31 -1.09 37.89 6.29
CA VAL A 31 -1.56 36.85 5.37
C VAL A 31 -1.88 37.49 4.01
N VAL A 32 -1.07 37.17 3.00
CA VAL A 32 -1.40 37.46 1.61
C VAL A 32 -2.60 36.60 1.21
N LYS A 33 -3.77 37.24 1.08
CA LYS A 33 -4.94 36.67 0.42
C LYS A 33 -4.69 36.69 -1.08
N THR A 34 -4.38 35.54 -1.67
CA THR A 34 -4.50 35.35 -3.12
C THR A 34 -5.32 34.11 -3.43
N ALA A 35 -6.26 34.32 -4.34
CA ALA A 35 -7.36 33.45 -4.70
C ALA A 35 -6.92 32.07 -5.20
N THR A 36 -7.50 31.02 -4.62
CA THR A 36 -7.78 29.73 -5.32
C THR A 36 -8.93 29.00 -4.61
N ARG A 37 -10.12 29.63 -4.60
CA ARG A 37 -11.39 28.92 -4.34
C ARG A 37 -12.16 28.78 -5.64
N LYS A 38 -11.69 27.88 -6.53
CA LYS A 38 -12.46 27.19 -7.58
C LYS A 38 -11.50 26.57 -8.62
N ALA A 39 -10.79 25.50 -8.23
CA ALA A 39 -10.19 24.58 -9.20
C ALA A 39 -9.82 23.25 -8.52
N ALA A 40 -10.71 22.73 -7.69
CA ALA A 40 -10.69 21.32 -7.28
C ALA A 40 -12.13 20.83 -7.45
N ALA A 41 -12.56 20.71 -8.71
CA ALA A 41 -13.77 19.99 -9.01
C ALA A 41 -13.54 18.54 -8.57
N LYS A 42 -14.17 18.17 -7.44
CA LYS A 42 -14.27 16.77 -6.97
C LYS A 42 -14.70 15.93 -8.17
N ASP A 43 -13.91 14.93 -8.55
CA ASP A 43 -14.30 14.03 -9.64
C ASP A 43 -15.59 13.29 -9.23
N PRO A 44 -16.74 13.56 -9.85
CA PRO A 44 -18.00 12.94 -9.47
C PRO A 44 -18.00 11.42 -9.74
N ARG A 45 -17.07 10.90 -10.55
CA ARG A 45 -16.94 9.46 -10.83
C ARG A 45 -16.32 8.72 -9.65
N ALA A 46 -15.19 9.21 -9.12
CA ALA A 46 -14.53 8.60 -7.96
C ALA A 46 -15.47 8.55 -6.74
N ALA A 47 -16.21 9.64 -6.49
CA ALA A 47 -17.19 9.69 -5.41
C ALA A 47 -18.35 8.68 -5.60
N ARG A 48 -18.82 8.46 -6.84
CA ARG A 48 -19.85 7.44 -7.15
C ARG A 48 -19.33 6.03 -6.93
N VAL A 49 -18.07 5.77 -7.24
CA VAL A 49 -17.43 4.47 -7.06
C VAL A 49 -17.32 4.13 -5.58
N ALA A 50 -16.77 5.04 -4.76
CA ALA A 50 -16.68 4.81 -3.32
C ALA A 50 -18.06 4.69 -2.66
N ALA A 51 -19.08 5.41 -3.15
CA ALA A 51 -20.45 5.24 -2.71
C ALA A 51 -21.02 3.86 -3.08
N ARG A 52 -20.67 3.32 -4.27
CA ARG A 52 -21.05 1.97 -4.69
C ARG A 52 -20.41 0.91 -3.80
N GLN A 53 -19.11 1.02 -3.51
CA GLN A 53 -18.42 0.06 -2.65
C GLN A 53 -19.01 0.01 -1.23
N ARG A 54 -19.34 1.17 -0.66
CA ARG A 54 -20.08 1.26 0.61
C ARG A 54 -21.43 0.57 0.54
N ARG A 55 -22.20 0.81 -0.53
CA ARG A 55 -23.50 0.17 -0.72
C ARG A 55 -23.39 -1.36 -0.78
N LEU A 56 -22.43 -1.90 -1.55
CA LEU A 56 -22.20 -3.34 -1.63
C LEU A 56 -21.89 -3.94 -0.25
N GLN A 57 -21.05 -3.26 0.52
CA GLN A 57 -20.72 -3.67 1.88
C GLN A 57 -21.93 -3.64 2.83
N ASP A 58 -22.75 -2.60 2.75
CA ASP A 58 -23.94 -2.45 3.61
C ASP A 58 -25.03 -3.48 3.29
N GLN A 59 -25.19 -3.83 2.00
CA GLN A 59 -26.10 -4.88 1.56
C GLN A 59 -25.71 -6.24 2.13
N GLU A 60 -24.43 -6.58 2.09
CA GLU A 60 -23.91 -7.84 2.63
C GLU A 60 -24.10 -7.90 4.15
N LYS A 61 -23.75 -6.84 4.88
CA LYS A 61 -23.98 -6.76 6.33
C LYS A 61 -25.46 -6.94 6.71
N ALA A 62 -26.37 -6.34 5.93
CA ALA A 62 -27.80 -6.47 6.16
C ALA A 62 -28.30 -7.90 5.91
N LYS A 63 -27.72 -8.59 4.92
CA LYS A 63 -28.02 -9.98 4.61
C LYS A 63 -27.52 -10.91 5.72
N ASP A 64 -26.28 -10.76 6.16
CA ASP A 64 -25.70 -11.51 7.28
C ASP A 64 -26.53 -11.35 8.55
N ALA A 65 -26.93 -10.12 8.88
CA ALA A 65 -27.79 -9.85 10.04
C ALA A 65 -29.15 -10.55 9.94
N ARG A 66 -29.73 -10.67 8.74
CA ARG A 66 -30.99 -11.41 8.51
C ARG A 66 -30.80 -12.91 8.67
N VAL A 67 -29.73 -13.46 8.11
CA VAL A 67 -29.39 -14.89 8.24
C VAL A 67 -29.10 -15.25 9.69
N ALA A 68 -28.30 -14.45 10.39
CA ALA A 68 -28.04 -14.62 11.82
C ALA A 68 -29.32 -14.55 12.67
N LYS A 69 -30.23 -13.63 12.35
CA LYS A 69 -31.53 -13.51 13.04
C LYS A 69 -32.47 -14.69 12.73
N GLN A 70 -32.41 -15.25 11.52
CA GLN A 70 -33.16 -16.45 11.14
C GLN A 70 -32.58 -17.72 11.80
N ALA A 71 -31.25 -17.84 11.85
CA ALA A 71 -30.55 -18.93 12.54
C ALA A 71 -30.79 -18.88 14.06
N ALA A 72 -30.76 -17.68 14.67
CA ALA A 72 -31.10 -17.48 16.08
C ALA A 72 -32.58 -17.79 16.39
N LYS A 73 -33.49 -17.61 15.42
CA LYS A 73 -34.90 -18.03 15.53
C LYS A 73 -35.10 -19.54 15.35
N GLN A 74 -34.13 -20.24 14.74
CA GLN A 74 -34.16 -21.69 14.54
C GLN A 74 -33.36 -22.48 15.59
N GLN A 75 -32.59 -21.82 16.47
CA GLN A 75 -31.89 -22.46 17.58
C GLN A 75 -32.73 -22.45 18.88
N VAL A 76 -33.71 -23.36 18.93
CA VAL A 76 -34.17 -24.02 20.15
C VAL A 76 -34.00 -25.53 19.95
N ALA A 77 -32.75 -25.97 19.88
CA ALA A 77 -32.26 -27.34 20.14
C ALA A 77 -30.82 -27.45 19.62
N GLY A 78 -29.87 -27.74 20.50
CA GLY A 78 -28.53 -28.17 20.12
C GLY A 78 -27.41 -27.24 20.60
N THR A 79 -26.64 -27.75 21.57
CA THR A 79 -25.39 -27.19 22.06
C THR A 79 -24.37 -27.07 20.91
N PRO A 80 -23.71 -25.93 20.69
CA PRO A 80 -22.72 -25.81 19.63
C PRO A 80 -21.46 -26.60 19.98
N ALA A 81 -21.03 -27.46 19.05
CA ALA A 81 -19.76 -28.16 19.10
C ALA A 81 -18.60 -27.15 19.08
N LYS A 82 -17.70 -27.24 20.06
CA LYS A 82 -16.46 -26.47 20.12
C LYS A 82 -15.65 -26.67 18.84
N LYS A 83 -15.33 -25.57 18.15
CA LYS A 83 -14.28 -25.53 17.12
C LYS A 83 -13.00 -26.13 17.72
N THR A 84 -12.57 -27.28 17.22
CA THR A 84 -11.25 -27.85 17.50
C THR A 84 -10.20 -27.09 16.68
N GLY A 85 -10.04 -25.80 16.99
CA GLY A 85 -8.83 -25.08 16.65
C GLY A 85 -7.69 -25.75 17.41
N ARG A 86 -6.77 -26.39 16.68
CA ARG A 86 -5.54 -26.95 17.25
C ARG A 86 -4.80 -25.78 17.90
N LYS A 87 -4.88 -25.65 19.23
CA LYS A 87 -4.09 -24.68 20.00
C LYS A 87 -2.62 -24.95 19.70
N LYS A 88 -2.02 -24.15 18.82
CA LYS A 88 -0.56 -24.07 18.69
C LYS A 88 -0.06 -23.71 20.09
N ALA A 89 0.90 -24.47 20.61
CA ALA A 89 1.55 -24.16 21.88
C ALA A 89 1.99 -22.70 21.85
N ALA A 90 1.79 -21.99 22.98
CA ALA A 90 2.10 -20.57 23.13
C ALA A 90 3.61 -20.32 23.03
N GLY A 91 4.14 -20.33 21.82
CA GLY A 91 5.41 -19.70 21.48
C GLY A 91 5.14 -18.23 21.14
N ASN A 92 6.00 -17.33 21.60
CA ASN A 92 5.94 -15.92 21.24
C ASN A 92 6.02 -15.77 19.71
N ALA A 93 5.34 -14.76 19.14
CA ALA A 93 5.41 -14.49 17.71
C ALA A 93 6.87 -14.28 17.25
N THR A 94 7.21 -14.80 16.08
CA THR A 94 8.57 -14.73 15.54
C THR A 94 8.88 -13.30 15.09
N GLN A 95 9.99 -12.76 15.59
CA GLN A 95 10.49 -11.42 15.27
C GLN A 95 11.85 -11.57 14.56
N ALA A 96 11.82 -11.74 13.24
CA ALA A 96 13.02 -11.97 12.42
C ALA A 96 13.67 -10.67 11.87
N GLY A 97 13.08 -9.51 12.18
CA GLY A 97 13.59 -8.20 11.76
C GLY A 97 14.42 -7.51 12.84
N THR A 98 15.07 -6.40 12.46
CA THR A 98 15.85 -5.52 13.35
C THR A 98 15.01 -4.83 14.42
N ARG A 99 13.70 -4.69 14.19
CA ARG A 99 12.74 -4.08 15.11
C ARG A 99 11.58 -5.03 15.39
N ARG A 100 11.09 -5.00 16.63
CA ARG A 100 9.91 -5.77 17.04
C ARG A 100 8.64 -5.19 16.42
N GLN A 101 7.87 -6.02 15.73
CA GLN A 101 6.60 -5.65 15.11
C GLN A 101 5.41 -5.94 16.01
N PRO A 102 4.28 -5.23 15.83
CA PRO A 102 3.05 -5.49 16.57
C PRO A 102 2.55 -6.93 16.36
N GLU A 103 2.12 -7.57 17.45
CA GLU A 103 1.64 -8.97 17.44
C GLU A 103 0.12 -9.08 17.58
N ALA A 104 -0.50 -8.08 18.20
CA ALA A 104 -1.95 -8.00 18.41
C ALA A 104 -2.48 -6.73 17.75
N MET A 105 -3.60 -6.85 17.05
CA MET A 105 -4.27 -5.74 16.41
C MET A 105 -5.44 -5.24 17.27
N PRO A 106 -5.80 -3.95 17.20
CA PRO A 106 -7.00 -3.45 17.84
C PRO A 106 -8.26 -4.08 17.25
N ALA A 107 -9.28 -4.30 18.08
CA ALA A 107 -10.60 -4.71 17.60
C ALA A 107 -11.32 -3.49 17.02
N GLN A 108 -11.37 -3.38 15.69
CA GLN A 108 -11.95 -2.24 14.98
C GLN A 108 -12.55 -2.64 13.63
N HIS A 109 -13.47 -1.83 13.10
CA HIS A 109 -14.05 -2.02 11.77
C HIS A 109 -14.17 -0.68 11.05
N LEU A 110 -13.87 -0.65 9.75
CA LEU A 110 -13.91 0.56 8.92
C LEU A 110 -14.91 0.40 7.75
N ALA A 111 -15.37 1.53 7.21
CA ALA A 111 -16.10 1.54 5.93
C ALA A 111 -15.11 1.38 4.76
N LYS A 112 -15.55 0.83 3.62
CA LYS A 112 -14.75 0.77 2.39
C LYS A 112 -14.79 2.08 1.58
N PRO A 113 -13.70 2.49 0.90
CA PRO A 113 -12.35 2.01 1.13
C PRO A 113 -11.86 2.46 2.52
N GLY A 114 -11.11 1.59 3.20
CA GLY A 114 -10.64 1.89 4.55
C GLY A 114 -9.60 3.00 4.53
N ASN A 115 -9.76 4.03 5.36
CA ASN A 115 -8.75 5.07 5.51
C ASN A 115 -7.69 4.64 6.52
N GLU A 116 -6.40 4.80 6.18
CA GLU A 116 -5.31 4.40 7.07
C GLU A 116 -5.22 5.28 8.32
N HIS A 117 -5.50 6.56 8.18
CA HIS A 117 -5.50 7.50 9.31
C HIS A 117 -6.61 7.23 10.34
N GLU A 118 -7.57 6.36 10.05
CA GLU A 118 -8.64 5.94 10.99
C GLU A 118 -8.26 4.67 11.78
N LEU A 119 -7.12 4.04 11.50
CA LEU A 119 -6.67 2.85 12.23
C LEU A 119 -6.12 3.22 13.61
N ASP A 120 -6.64 2.57 14.66
CA ASP A 120 -6.16 2.71 16.05
C ASP A 120 -4.67 2.38 16.18
N LEU A 121 -4.21 1.38 15.41
CA LEU A 121 -2.80 1.04 15.27
C LEU A 121 -2.35 1.43 13.86
N ALA A 122 -1.58 2.53 13.76
CA ALA A 122 -1.00 2.96 12.50
C ALA A 122 -0.08 1.87 11.91
N PRO A 123 -0.28 1.46 10.64
CA PRO A 123 0.64 0.58 9.95
C PRO A 123 2.04 1.17 9.88
N ARG A 124 3.05 0.32 10.02
CA ARG A 124 4.45 0.73 9.87
C ARG A 124 4.86 0.59 8.40
N PHE A 125 5.18 1.71 7.78
CA PHE A 125 5.52 1.77 6.35
C PHE A 125 6.89 2.42 6.06
N LEU A 126 7.62 2.88 7.08
CA LEU A 126 8.84 3.68 6.90
C LEU A 126 10.11 2.84 6.73
N ALA A 127 10.15 1.60 7.23
CA ALA A 127 11.36 0.76 7.22
C ALA A 127 12.63 1.52 7.68
N PRO A 128 12.68 2.06 8.92
CA PRO A 128 13.72 3.01 9.34
C PRO A 128 15.16 2.44 9.28
N ASP A 129 15.29 1.11 9.36
CA ASP A 129 16.58 0.41 9.29
C ASP A 129 17.04 0.14 7.85
N TYR A 130 16.17 0.35 6.85
CA TYR A 130 16.50 0.22 5.44
C TYR A 130 17.27 1.46 4.95
N ARG A 131 18.51 1.25 4.49
CA ARG A 131 19.37 2.29 3.91
C ARG A 131 19.30 2.24 2.39
N GLY A 132 18.83 3.32 1.77
CA GLY A 132 18.83 3.46 0.31
C GLY A 132 20.24 3.38 -0.27
N SER A 133 20.36 2.80 -1.46
CA SER A 133 21.64 2.60 -2.15
C SER A 133 21.58 3.00 -3.63
N GLY A 134 20.57 3.79 -4.01
CA GLY A 134 20.37 4.27 -5.38
C GLY A 134 19.94 3.18 -6.36
N LYS A 135 19.31 2.09 -5.90
CA LYS A 135 18.93 0.95 -6.77
C LYS A 135 17.91 1.33 -7.84
N LEU A 136 17.15 2.39 -7.61
CA LEU A 136 16.13 2.92 -8.51
C LEU A 136 16.44 4.37 -8.90
N GLN A 137 17.71 4.77 -8.85
CA GLN A 137 18.12 6.14 -9.12
C GLN A 137 17.64 6.60 -10.50
N GLY A 138 16.85 7.68 -10.51
CA GLY A 138 16.30 8.27 -11.72
C GLY A 138 15.14 7.50 -12.37
N LYS A 139 14.64 6.42 -11.73
CA LYS A 139 13.48 5.67 -12.21
C LYS A 139 12.17 6.40 -11.92
N ARG A 140 11.14 6.14 -12.72
CA ARG A 140 9.84 6.80 -12.68
C ARG A 140 8.77 5.72 -12.52
N ALA A 141 8.15 5.66 -11.34
CA ALA A 141 7.24 4.60 -10.97
C ALA A 141 5.77 5.06 -10.93
N ILE A 142 4.86 4.21 -11.40
CA ILE A 142 3.42 4.30 -11.13
C ILE A 142 3.04 3.20 -10.15
N ILE A 143 2.37 3.55 -9.06
CA ILE A 143 1.89 2.57 -8.06
C ILE A 143 0.40 2.80 -7.83
N THR A 144 -0.43 1.78 -8.11
CA THR A 144 -1.87 1.84 -7.86
C THR A 144 -2.21 1.44 -6.43
N GLY A 145 -3.17 2.12 -5.78
CA GLY A 145 -3.51 1.90 -4.37
C GLY A 145 -2.34 2.25 -3.44
N ALA A 146 -1.63 3.34 -3.75
CA ALA A 146 -0.42 3.77 -3.05
C ALA A 146 -0.67 4.82 -1.96
N ASP A 147 -1.92 5.23 -1.77
CA ASP A 147 -2.33 6.08 -0.67
C ASP A 147 -2.08 5.44 0.70
N SER A 148 -2.10 4.11 0.80
CA SER A 148 -2.05 3.37 2.06
C SER A 148 -1.37 1.99 1.93
N GLY A 149 -1.20 1.31 3.06
CA GLY A 149 -0.77 -0.07 3.19
C GLY A 149 0.55 -0.38 2.48
N ILE A 150 0.57 -1.51 1.78
CA ILE A 150 1.74 -1.99 1.01
C ILE A 150 2.15 -0.94 -0.03
N GLY A 151 1.19 -0.37 -0.76
CA GLY A 151 1.47 0.62 -1.80
C GLY A 151 2.17 1.86 -1.26
N ARG A 152 1.75 2.37 -0.09
CA ARG A 152 2.43 3.48 0.62
C ARG A 152 3.87 3.11 0.98
N ALA A 153 4.09 1.94 1.58
CA ALA A 153 5.44 1.50 1.96
C ALA A 153 6.35 1.36 0.72
N VAL A 154 5.83 0.81 -0.37
CA VAL A 154 6.57 0.71 -1.65
C VAL A 154 6.89 2.09 -2.22
N ALA A 155 5.93 3.02 -2.22
CA ALA A 155 6.15 4.39 -2.70
C ALA A 155 7.29 5.10 -1.93
N VAL A 156 7.28 5.01 -0.60
CA VAL A 156 8.33 5.61 0.24
C VAL A 156 9.68 4.95 -0.02
N LEU A 157 9.75 3.62 -0.10
CA LEU A 157 11.01 2.92 -0.31
C LEU A 157 11.58 3.12 -1.72
N PHE A 158 10.71 3.26 -2.73
CA PHE A 158 11.12 3.60 -4.09
C PHE A 158 11.74 5.00 -4.14
N ALA A 159 11.13 5.97 -3.46
CA ALA A 159 11.67 7.32 -3.34
C ALA A 159 13.03 7.33 -2.64
N ARG A 160 13.17 6.57 -1.55
CA ARG A 160 14.45 6.39 -0.84
C ARG A 160 15.54 5.77 -1.71
N GLU A 161 15.17 4.96 -2.69
CA GLU A 161 16.09 4.37 -3.67
C GLU A 161 16.32 5.26 -4.90
N GLY A 162 15.79 6.49 -4.89
CA GLY A 162 16.04 7.54 -5.88
C GLY A 162 15.04 7.61 -7.03
N ALA A 163 13.85 7.00 -6.89
CA ALA A 163 12.81 7.05 -7.90
C ALA A 163 11.81 8.21 -7.69
N ASP A 164 11.30 8.76 -8.79
CA ASP A 164 10.09 9.57 -8.78
C ASP A 164 8.85 8.65 -8.75
N VAL A 165 7.82 9.04 -7.99
CA VAL A 165 6.68 8.15 -7.72
C VAL A 165 5.33 8.82 -7.99
N ALA A 166 4.53 8.20 -8.84
CA ALA A 166 3.13 8.53 -9.05
C ALA A 166 2.24 7.65 -8.16
N VAL A 167 1.55 8.28 -7.22
CA VAL A 167 0.60 7.67 -6.29
C VAL A 167 -0.78 7.72 -6.91
N LEU A 168 -1.27 6.56 -7.39
CA LEU A 168 -2.65 6.40 -7.82
C LEU A 168 -3.49 5.86 -6.66
N HIS A 169 -4.67 6.42 -6.46
CA HIS A 169 -5.62 6.01 -5.42
C HIS A 169 -7.05 6.27 -5.85
N LEU A 170 -8.05 5.79 -5.11
CA LEU A 170 -9.46 5.95 -5.48
C LEU A 170 -10.00 7.33 -5.06
N ASP A 171 -10.16 7.55 -3.75
CA ASP A 171 -10.73 8.79 -3.19
C ASP A 171 -10.20 9.20 -1.79
N GLU A 172 -9.25 8.44 -1.23
CA GLU A 172 -8.59 8.58 0.07
C GLU A 172 -7.55 9.73 0.08
N ALA A 173 -7.97 10.94 -0.30
CA ALA A 173 -7.07 12.07 -0.55
C ALA A 173 -6.22 12.48 0.67
N ALA A 174 -6.71 12.23 1.89
CA ALA A 174 -5.96 12.49 3.13
C ALA A 174 -4.75 11.54 3.24
N ASP A 175 -4.96 10.25 2.99
CA ASP A 175 -3.93 9.23 3.03
C ASP A 175 -2.93 9.37 1.87
N ALA A 176 -3.43 9.68 0.66
CA ALA A 176 -2.57 9.97 -0.48
C ALA A 176 -1.66 11.18 -0.25
N LYS A 177 -2.14 12.20 0.48
CA LYS A 177 -1.32 13.36 0.87
C LYS A 177 -0.20 12.98 1.83
N VAL A 178 -0.46 12.07 2.78
CA VAL A 178 0.57 11.54 3.69
C VAL A 178 1.64 10.78 2.89
N THR A 179 1.24 9.89 1.98
CA THR A 179 2.22 9.21 1.10
C THR A 179 3.06 10.22 0.33
N ARG A 180 2.44 11.25 -0.27
CA ARG A 180 3.14 12.30 -1.01
C ARG A 180 4.21 12.99 -0.17
N GLN A 181 3.86 13.38 1.06
CA GLN A 181 4.80 14.04 1.98
C GLN A 181 6.00 13.16 2.30
N HIS A 182 5.80 11.85 2.48
CA HIS A 182 6.90 10.93 2.75
C HIS A 182 7.76 10.66 1.51
N VAL A 183 7.17 10.55 0.31
CA VAL A 183 7.94 10.46 -0.94
C VAL A 183 8.80 11.70 -1.15
N GLU A 184 8.22 12.89 -0.97
CA GLU A 184 8.92 14.18 -1.09
C GLU A 184 10.04 14.31 -0.03
N ALA A 185 9.83 13.80 1.18
CA ALA A 185 10.83 13.81 2.25
C ALA A 185 12.04 12.91 1.98
N GLU A 186 11.88 11.84 1.20
CA GLU A 186 12.98 10.98 0.73
C GLU A 186 13.72 11.58 -0.48
N GLY A 187 13.24 12.72 -1.02
CA GLY A 187 13.86 13.46 -2.12
C GLY A 187 13.31 13.14 -3.52
N GLY A 188 12.34 12.23 -3.63
CA GLY A 188 11.68 11.90 -4.90
C GLY A 188 10.59 12.91 -5.27
N ARG A 189 10.35 13.14 -6.57
CA ARG A 189 9.17 13.88 -7.01
C ARG A 189 7.93 13.00 -6.86
N CYS A 190 6.81 13.61 -6.45
CA CYS A 190 5.55 12.88 -6.30
C CYS A 190 4.41 13.54 -7.06
N VAL A 191 3.63 12.73 -7.79
CA VAL A 191 2.33 13.14 -8.34
C VAL A 191 1.23 12.25 -7.76
N VAL A 192 0.13 12.86 -7.34
CA VAL A 192 -1.03 12.15 -6.78
C VAL A 192 -2.17 12.23 -7.78
N ILE A 193 -2.73 11.08 -8.17
CA ILE A 193 -3.77 10.98 -9.19
C ILE A 193 -4.91 10.12 -8.65
N ALA A 194 -6.03 10.77 -8.35
CA ALA A 194 -7.25 10.10 -7.90
C ALA A 194 -8.07 9.58 -9.09
N GLY A 195 -8.55 8.34 -9.00
CA GLY A 195 -9.52 7.77 -9.91
C GLY A 195 -9.55 6.25 -9.90
N ASP A 196 -10.44 5.70 -10.72
CA ASP A 196 -10.79 4.27 -10.69
C ASP A 196 -10.05 3.50 -11.79
N VAL A 197 -9.20 2.54 -11.39
CA VAL A 197 -8.43 1.67 -12.29
C VAL A 197 -9.31 0.78 -13.18
N ARG A 198 -10.61 0.68 -12.90
CA ARG A 198 -11.57 -0.02 -13.75
C ARG A 198 -11.95 0.75 -15.00
N ASP A 199 -11.75 2.07 -15.01
CA ASP A 199 -12.02 2.93 -16.16
C ASP A 199 -10.77 3.01 -17.06
N PRO A 200 -10.79 2.44 -18.29
CA PRO A 200 -9.65 2.49 -19.18
C PRO A 200 -9.26 3.93 -19.56
N ALA A 201 -10.22 4.85 -19.58
CA ALA A 201 -9.96 6.26 -19.86
C ALA A 201 -9.20 6.93 -18.71
N PHE A 202 -9.48 6.53 -17.47
CA PHE A 202 -8.69 6.93 -16.31
C PHE A 202 -7.27 6.39 -16.42
N CYS A 203 -7.09 5.09 -16.65
CA CYS A 203 -5.77 4.47 -16.80
C CYS A 203 -4.90 5.21 -17.83
N ALA A 204 -5.46 5.47 -19.02
CA ALA A 204 -4.76 6.22 -20.07
C ALA A 204 -4.48 7.68 -19.67
N LYS A 205 -5.41 8.36 -18.98
CA LYS A 205 -5.23 9.73 -18.50
C LYS A 205 -4.13 9.81 -17.44
N ALA A 206 -4.11 8.89 -16.49
CA ALA A 206 -3.11 8.84 -15.44
C ALA A 206 -1.70 8.66 -16.03
N VAL A 207 -1.52 7.71 -16.95
CA VAL A 207 -0.26 7.51 -17.68
C VAL A 207 0.21 8.80 -18.37
N ARG A 208 -0.67 9.50 -19.11
CA ARG A 208 -0.31 10.78 -19.75
C ARG A 208 0.11 11.85 -18.75
N GLN A 209 -0.54 11.92 -17.58
CA GLN A 209 -0.16 12.86 -16.53
C GLN A 209 1.22 12.55 -15.95
N VAL A 210 1.53 11.26 -15.74
CA VAL A 210 2.83 10.81 -15.24
C VAL A 210 3.93 11.09 -16.26
N VAL A 211 3.72 10.74 -17.54
CA VAL A 211 4.68 11.05 -18.61
C VAL A 211 4.93 12.55 -18.71
N LYS A 212 3.89 13.39 -18.59
CA LYS A 212 4.04 14.85 -18.58
C LYS A 212 4.84 15.35 -17.37
N ALA A 213 4.64 14.76 -16.20
CA ALA A 213 5.29 15.20 -14.97
C ALA A 213 6.75 14.72 -14.87
N PHE A 214 7.01 13.47 -15.25
CA PHE A 214 8.29 12.81 -15.03
C PHE A 214 9.14 12.63 -16.28
N GLY A 215 8.57 12.84 -17.47
CA GLY A 215 9.25 12.63 -18.76
C GLY A 215 9.26 11.18 -19.25
N GLY A 216 8.61 10.26 -18.52
CA GLY A 216 8.45 8.85 -18.91
C GLY A 216 8.08 7.96 -17.73
N ILE A 217 8.13 6.65 -17.93
CA ILE A 217 7.74 5.62 -16.96
C ILE A 217 8.71 4.45 -17.12
N ASP A 218 9.23 3.92 -16.01
CA ASP A 218 10.12 2.74 -16.01
C ASP A 218 9.50 1.55 -15.25
N ILE A 219 8.62 1.84 -14.29
CA ILE A 219 8.09 0.85 -13.35
C ILE A 219 6.58 1.02 -13.21
N LEU A 220 5.83 -0.06 -13.42
CA LEU A 220 4.43 -0.16 -13.00
C LEU A 220 4.32 -1.14 -11.83
N VAL A 221 3.73 -0.69 -10.72
CA VAL A 221 3.28 -1.55 -9.63
C VAL A 221 1.76 -1.57 -9.61
N ASN A 222 1.17 -2.68 -10.05
CA ASN A 222 -0.26 -2.93 -9.86
C ASN A 222 -0.48 -3.47 -8.45
N ASN A 223 -1.13 -2.69 -7.59
CA ASN A 223 -1.36 -3.04 -6.19
C ASN A 223 -2.81 -2.80 -5.72
N ALA A 224 -3.54 -1.86 -6.34
CA ALA A 224 -4.94 -1.58 -5.97
C ALA A 224 -5.81 -2.85 -6.00
N ALA A 225 -6.59 -3.10 -4.95
CA ALA A 225 -7.46 -4.26 -4.88
C ALA A 225 -8.75 -3.96 -4.11
N PHE A 226 -9.80 -4.70 -4.47
CA PHE A 226 -11.03 -4.81 -3.72
C PHE A 226 -11.16 -6.24 -3.17
N GLN A 227 -11.61 -6.35 -1.93
CA GLN A 227 -12.01 -7.62 -1.33
C GLN A 227 -13.19 -7.37 -0.40
N LEU A 228 -14.11 -8.33 -0.35
CA LEU A 228 -15.22 -8.36 0.59
C LEU A 228 -15.47 -9.83 0.97
N HIS A 229 -15.47 -10.15 2.28
CA HIS A 229 -15.76 -11.51 2.72
C HIS A 229 -17.17 -11.96 2.33
N CYS A 230 -17.28 -13.22 1.91
CA CYS A 230 -18.53 -13.88 1.60
C CYS A 230 -18.40 -15.34 2.07
N GLU A 231 -19.11 -15.72 3.13
CA GLU A 231 -18.93 -17.04 3.76
C GLU A 231 -19.43 -18.20 2.90
N ARG A 232 -20.36 -17.92 1.99
CA ARG A 232 -21.06 -18.90 1.17
C ARG A 232 -21.12 -18.43 -0.27
N LEU A 233 -20.75 -19.30 -1.21
CA LEU A 233 -20.75 -18.93 -2.62
C LEU A 233 -22.15 -18.58 -3.13
N GLU A 234 -23.20 -19.23 -2.60
CA GLU A 234 -24.59 -18.90 -2.97
C GLU A 234 -25.01 -17.48 -2.57
N ASP A 235 -24.25 -16.86 -1.66
CA ASP A 235 -24.54 -15.52 -1.18
C ASP A 235 -23.85 -14.41 -1.97
N LEU A 236 -22.91 -14.76 -2.84
CA LEU A 236 -22.13 -13.81 -3.65
C LEU A 236 -23.01 -13.11 -4.70
N GLU A 237 -23.25 -11.82 -4.51
CA GLU A 237 -23.99 -11.01 -5.48
C GLU A 237 -23.16 -10.71 -6.73
N ASP A 238 -23.81 -10.69 -7.91
CA ASP A 238 -23.16 -10.34 -9.18
C ASP A 238 -22.42 -9.00 -9.14
N ALA A 239 -22.99 -8.02 -8.44
CA ALA A 239 -22.39 -6.69 -8.35
C ALA A 239 -21.09 -6.68 -7.52
N HIS A 240 -20.99 -7.54 -6.50
CA HIS A 240 -19.77 -7.81 -5.73
C HIS A 240 -18.76 -8.54 -6.63
N LEU A 241 -19.15 -9.66 -7.24
CA LEU A 241 -18.27 -10.41 -8.15
C LEU A 241 -17.67 -9.51 -9.25
N GLN A 242 -18.48 -8.66 -9.88
CA GLN A 242 -18.02 -7.71 -10.88
C GLN A 242 -17.10 -6.63 -10.29
N GLU A 243 -17.35 -6.13 -9.07
CA GLU A 243 -16.44 -5.19 -8.40
C GLU A 243 -15.05 -5.82 -8.22
N THR A 244 -14.99 -7.05 -7.72
CA THR A 244 -13.74 -7.79 -7.48
C THR A 244 -13.00 -8.07 -8.78
N LEU A 245 -13.66 -8.63 -9.80
CA LEU A 245 -13.05 -8.93 -11.11
C LEU A 245 -12.54 -7.67 -11.82
N GLN A 246 -13.36 -6.62 -11.87
CA GLN A 246 -12.98 -5.40 -12.59
C GLN A 246 -11.81 -4.69 -11.89
N THR A 247 -11.80 -4.62 -10.56
CA THR A 247 -10.72 -3.96 -9.83
C THR A 247 -9.43 -4.76 -9.90
N ASN A 248 -9.48 -6.06 -9.58
CA ASN A 248 -8.28 -6.82 -9.26
C ASN A 248 -7.57 -7.41 -10.48
N ILE A 249 -8.29 -7.69 -11.57
CA ILE A 249 -7.66 -8.24 -12.79
C ILE A 249 -7.87 -7.35 -14.01
N ALA A 250 -9.09 -6.85 -14.26
CA ALA A 250 -9.29 -5.96 -15.40
C ALA A 250 -8.48 -4.67 -15.23
N GLY A 251 -8.46 -4.07 -14.03
CA GLY A 251 -7.67 -2.89 -13.71
C GLY A 251 -6.17 -3.10 -13.91
N TYR A 252 -5.63 -4.27 -13.55
CA TYR A 252 -4.22 -4.62 -13.77
C TYR A 252 -3.90 -4.69 -15.26
N ILE A 253 -4.76 -5.35 -16.04
CA ILE A 253 -4.62 -5.44 -17.50
C ILE A 253 -4.72 -4.06 -18.15
N GLN A 254 -5.67 -3.21 -17.71
CA GLN A 254 -5.86 -1.87 -18.23
C GLN A 254 -4.64 -0.97 -17.97
N MET A 255 -4.12 -0.97 -16.74
CA MET A 255 -2.92 -0.23 -16.39
C MET A 255 -1.69 -0.74 -17.14
N ALA A 256 -1.49 -2.06 -17.24
CA ALA A 256 -0.40 -2.64 -18.02
C ALA A 256 -0.50 -2.21 -19.50
N ARG A 257 -1.67 -2.33 -20.13
CA ARG A 257 -1.89 -1.86 -21.50
C ARG A 257 -1.62 -0.37 -21.68
N ALA A 258 -1.97 0.45 -20.70
CA ALA A 258 -1.76 1.89 -20.76
C ALA A 258 -0.28 2.28 -20.65
N VAL A 259 0.52 1.60 -19.80
CA VAL A 259 1.95 1.92 -19.64
C VAL A 259 2.82 1.33 -20.74
N LEU A 260 2.43 0.22 -21.36
CA LEU A 260 3.28 -0.53 -22.29
C LEU A 260 3.86 0.27 -23.46
N PRO A 261 3.19 1.28 -24.05
CA PRO A 261 3.78 2.15 -25.06
C PRO A 261 4.94 3.03 -24.56
N HIS A 262 5.12 3.13 -23.25
CA HIS A 262 6.12 3.98 -22.59
C HIS A 262 7.23 3.18 -21.91
N LEU A 263 7.13 1.85 -21.88
CA LEU A 263 8.15 0.98 -21.30
C LEU A 263 9.16 0.53 -22.37
N GLU A 264 10.43 0.59 -22.00
CA GLU A 264 11.59 0.26 -22.81
C GLU A 264 12.35 -0.96 -22.23
N GLU A 265 13.43 -1.36 -22.89
CA GLU A 265 14.30 -2.42 -22.38
C GLU A 265 14.85 -2.07 -20.99
N GLY A 266 14.80 -3.02 -20.06
CA GLY A 266 15.25 -2.85 -18.67
C GLY A 266 14.14 -2.41 -17.71
N ASP A 267 12.98 -2.00 -18.22
CA ASP A 267 11.81 -1.64 -17.42
C ASP A 267 11.07 -2.85 -16.86
N CYS A 268 10.12 -2.61 -15.95
CA CYS A 268 9.40 -3.71 -15.33
C CYS A 268 7.96 -3.41 -14.90
N ILE A 269 7.22 -4.49 -14.72
CA ILE A 269 5.89 -4.52 -14.11
C ILE A 269 5.94 -5.45 -12.89
N ILE A 270 5.41 -4.99 -11.77
CA ILE A 270 5.26 -5.78 -10.55
C ILE A 270 3.78 -5.83 -10.18
N ASN A 271 3.24 -7.03 -10.04
CA ASN A 271 1.85 -7.24 -9.66
C ASN A 271 1.75 -7.70 -8.20
N THR A 272 0.80 -7.16 -7.45
CA THR A 272 0.52 -7.61 -6.08
C THR A 272 -0.48 -8.75 -6.11
N GLY A 273 0.03 -9.96 -5.93
CA GLY A 273 -0.74 -11.19 -5.75
C GLY A 273 -1.29 -11.31 -4.33
N SER A 274 -1.33 -12.55 -3.80
CA SER A 274 -1.75 -12.90 -2.45
C SER A 274 -1.42 -14.37 -2.19
N GLU A 275 -1.21 -14.75 -0.93
CA GLU A 275 -1.22 -16.15 -0.50
C GLU A 275 -2.53 -16.87 -0.91
N THR A 276 -3.66 -16.16 -0.92
CA THR A 276 -4.95 -16.72 -1.33
C THR A 276 -5.00 -17.09 -2.82
N GLY A 277 -4.12 -16.51 -3.64
CA GLY A 277 -3.95 -16.94 -5.04
C GLY A 277 -3.17 -18.27 -5.17
N LEU A 278 -2.39 -18.63 -4.14
CA LEU A 278 -1.64 -19.89 -4.09
C LEU A 278 -2.44 -21.00 -3.41
N PHE A 279 -3.13 -20.69 -2.32
CA PHE A 279 -3.75 -21.68 -1.43
C PHE A 279 -5.28 -21.63 -1.41
N GLY A 280 -5.88 -20.59 -2.00
CA GLY A 280 -7.31 -20.31 -1.89
C GLY A 280 -7.72 -19.78 -0.52
N SER A 281 -8.97 -19.33 -0.41
CA SER A 281 -9.62 -19.02 0.86
C SER A 281 -11.12 -19.28 0.73
N LYS A 282 -11.66 -20.04 1.68
CA LYS A 282 -13.07 -20.44 1.69
C LYS A 282 -14.05 -19.26 1.83
N ALA A 283 -13.62 -18.15 2.42
CA ALA A 283 -14.45 -16.96 2.67
C ALA A 283 -14.23 -15.85 1.64
N LEU A 284 -13.39 -16.09 0.63
CA LEU A 284 -12.91 -15.11 -0.35
C LEU A 284 -12.73 -15.80 -1.72
N VAL A 285 -13.76 -16.50 -2.20
CA VAL A 285 -13.68 -17.33 -3.41
C VAL A 285 -13.36 -16.49 -4.67
N ASP A 286 -14.10 -15.41 -4.89
CA ASP A 286 -13.92 -14.47 -6.00
C ASP A 286 -12.58 -13.72 -5.91
N TYR A 287 -12.20 -13.24 -4.72
CA TYR A 287 -10.91 -12.60 -4.48
C TYR A 287 -9.76 -13.57 -4.74
N SER A 288 -9.81 -14.81 -4.21
CA SER A 288 -8.80 -15.85 -4.47
C SER A 288 -8.69 -16.16 -5.96
N ALA A 289 -9.82 -16.25 -6.67
CA ALA A 289 -9.83 -16.42 -8.12
C ALA A 289 -9.12 -15.27 -8.85
N THR A 290 -9.36 -14.01 -8.45
CA THR A 290 -8.62 -12.87 -9.03
C THR A 290 -7.13 -12.91 -8.72
N LYS A 291 -6.73 -13.33 -7.52
CA LYS A 291 -5.31 -13.43 -7.15
C LYS A 291 -4.59 -14.56 -7.90
N GLY A 292 -5.25 -15.69 -8.12
CA GLY A 292 -4.76 -16.73 -9.03
C GLY A 292 -4.67 -16.24 -10.48
N ALA A 293 -5.66 -15.48 -10.95
CA ALA A 293 -5.63 -14.86 -12.28
C ALA A 293 -4.47 -13.87 -12.43
N ILE A 294 -4.15 -13.07 -11.40
CA ILE A 294 -2.99 -12.17 -11.39
C ILE A 294 -1.68 -12.96 -11.52
N HIS A 295 -1.57 -14.12 -10.85
CA HIS A 295 -0.38 -14.98 -10.97
C HIS A 295 -0.21 -15.53 -12.38
N ALA A 296 -1.30 -16.03 -12.98
CA ALA A 296 -1.30 -16.51 -14.36
C ALA A 296 -0.99 -15.37 -15.36
N PHE A 297 -1.62 -14.20 -15.17
CA PHE A 297 -1.39 -12.99 -15.96
C PHE A 297 0.07 -12.54 -15.90
N THR A 298 0.68 -12.57 -14.71
CA THR A 298 2.10 -12.23 -14.52
C THR A 298 3.00 -13.12 -15.37
N LYS A 299 2.79 -14.44 -15.32
CA LYS A 299 3.59 -15.40 -16.10
C LYS A 299 3.37 -15.25 -17.61
N ALA A 300 2.12 -15.09 -18.05
CA ALA A 300 1.79 -14.92 -19.45
C ALA A 300 2.39 -13.63 -20.02
N LEU A 301 2.25 -12.51 -19.29
CA LEU A 301 2.79 -11.22 -19.71
C LEU A 301 4.32 -11.20 -19.67
N ALA A 302 4.94 -11.85 -18.69
CA ALA A 302 6.40 -12.03 -18.64
C ALA A 302 6.93 -12.69 -19.92
N SER A 303 6.31 -13.79 -20.35
CA SER A 303 6.68 -14.48 -21.59
C SER A 303 6.47 -13.60 -22.82
N GLN A 304 5.37 -12.85 -22.87
CA GLN A 304 5.07 -11.96 -23.99
C GLN A 304 6.05 -10.79 -24.12
N LEU A 305 6.50 -10.25 -22.99
CA LEU A 305 7.34 -9.05 -22.95
C LEU A 305 8.84 -9.35 -22.87
N LEU A 306 9.23 -10.62 -22.72
CA LEU A 306 10.63 -11.04 -22.69
C LEU A 306 11.44 -10.56 -23.91
N PRO A 307 10.94 -10.66 -25.17
CA PRO A 307 11.66 -10.14 -26.34
C PRO A 307 11.83 -8.62 -26.35
N ARG A 308 11.06 -7.88 -25.53
CA ARG A 308 11.19 -6.43 -25.36
C ARG A 308 12.11 -6.05 -24.20
N GLY A 309 12.70 -7.02 -23.51
CA GLY A 309 13.55 -6.78 -22.35
C GLY A 309 12.81 -6.21 -21.13
N ILE A 310 11.48 -6.36 -21.07
CA ILE A 310 10.65 -5.88 -19.95
C ILE A 310 10.32 -7.06 -19.03
N ARG A 311 10.65 -6.92 -17.75
CA ARG A 311 10.42 -7.98 -16.74
C ARG A 311 9.04 -7.84 -16.13
N VAL A 312 8.36 -8.96 -15.89
CA VAL A 312 7.05 -8.96 -15.21
C VAL A 312 7.06 -9.97 -14.08
N ASN A 313 6.87 -9.51 -12.84
CA ASN A 313 6.93 -10.35 -11.66
C ASN A 313 5.76 -10.05 -10.72
N ALA A 314 5.57 -10.88 -9.70
CA ALA A 314 4.59 -10.63 -8.65
C ALA A 314 5.18 -10.84 -7.27
N VAL A 315 4.69 -10.06 -6.30
CA VAL A 315 4.83 -10.32 -4.87
C VAL A 315 3.53 -10.93 -4.38
N ALA A 316 3.59 -12.03 -3.63
CA ALA A 316 2.43 -12.66 -2.99
C ALA A 316 2.52 -12.47 -1.47
N PRO A 317 1.89 -11.42 -0.92
CA PRO A 317 1.86 -11.19 0.52
C PRO A 317 1.00 -12.23 1.24
N GLY A 318 1.36 -12.54 2.48
CA GLY A 318 0.48 -13.19 3.45
C GLY A 318 -0.38 -12.16 4.21
N PRO A 319 -0.66 -12.36 5.50
CA PRO A 319 -1.43 -11.42 6.29
C PRO A 319 -0.62 -10.14 6.59
N VAL A 320 -0.97 -9.04 5.93
CA VAL A 320 -0.35 -7.71 6.16
C VAL A 320 -1.36 -6.77 6.81
N TRP A 321 -0.93 -6.04 7.84
CA TRP A 321 -1.77 -5.03 8.50
C TRP A 321 -1.93 -3.79 7.62
N THR A 322 -3.12 -3.63 7.03
CA THR A 322 -3.47 -2.51 6.15
C THR A 322 -4.92 -2.09 6.40
N PRO A 323 -5.39 -0.95 5.85
CA PRO A 323 -6.79 -0.55 5.99
C PRO A 323 -7.78 -1.53 5.34
N LEU A 324 -7.30 -2.35 4.40
CA LEU A 324 -8.11 -3.36 3.72
C LEU A 324 -8.71 -4.37 4.71
N ASN A 325 -8.00 -4.69 5.79
CA ASN A 325 -8.38 -5.77 6.70
C ASN A 325 -9.51 -5.34 7.66
N PRO A 326 -9.43 -4.20 8.37
CA PRO A 326 -10.53 -3.71 9.19
C PRO A 326 -11.73 -3.25 8.39
N ALA A 327 -11.53 -2.83 7.13
CA ALA A 327 -12.65 -2.52 6.24
C ALA A 327 -13.41 -3.76 5.76
N ASP A 328 -12.95 -4.95 6.09
CA ASP A 328 -13.42 -6.22 5.52
C ASP A 328 -13.91 -7.22 6.57
N LYS A 329 -13.27 -7.26 7.74
CA LYS A 329 -13.61 -8.19 8.82
C LYS A 329 -14.40 -7.54 9.95
N ALA A 330 -15.14 -8.36 10.69
CA ALA A 330 -15.75 -7.94 11.95
C ALA A 330 -14.66 -7.59 12.98
N ALA A 331 -14.94 -6.65 13.89
CA ALA A 331 -13.94 -6.11 14.82
C ALA A 331 -13.20 -7.17 15.65
N GLN A 332 -13.87 -8.26 16.05
CA GLN A 332 -13.23 -9.34 16.82
C GLN A 332 -12.25 -10.16 15.98
N ASP A 333 -12.58 -10.44 14.72
CA ASP A 333 -11.69 -11.17 13.80
C ASP A 333 -10.47 -10.34 13.39
N VAL A 334 -10.59 -9.00 13.45
CA VAL A 334 -9.47 -8.09 13.23
C VAL A 334 -8.43 -8.21 14.35
N ALA A 335 -8.86 -8.39 15.60
CA ALA A 335 -7.93 -8.49 16.74
C ALA A 335 -7.00 -9.73 16.65
N ASP A 336 -7.51 -10.82 16.08
CA ASP A 336 -6.76 -12.06 15.86
C ASP A 336 -6.03 -12.11 14.50
N PHE A 337 -6.06 -11.02 13.73
CA PHE A 337 -5.50 -10.98 12.38
C PHE A 337 -4.01 -11.36 12.34
N GLY A 338 -3.66 -12.40 11.57
CA GLY A 338 -2.28 -12.85 11.34
C GLY A 338 -1.69 -13.71 12.45
N ARG A 339 -2.42 -14.00 13.54
CA ARG A 339 -1.95 -14.85 14.65
C ARG A 339 -1.80 -16.32 14.26
N ASP A 340 -2.49 -16.75 13.23
CA ASP A 340 -2.48 -18.10 12.68
C ASP A 340 -1.36 -18.33 11.65
N SER A 341 -0.69 -17.26 11.20
CA SER A 341 0.50 -17.35 10.33
C SER A 341 1.62 -18.18 10.97
N ASP A 342 2.56 -18.61 10.15
CA ASP A 342 3.75 -19.31 10.63
C ASP A 342 4.60 -18.48 11.61
N MET A 343 4.68 -17.15 11.42
CA MET A 343 5.33 -16.24 12.38
C MET A 343 4.45 -15.84 13.57
N GLY A 344 3.17 -16.20 13.59
CA GLY A 344 2.26 -15.89 14.70
C GLY A 344 1.91 -14.40 14.86
N ARG A 345 2.15 -13.59 13.83
CA ARG A 345 1.80 -12.15 13.78
C ARG A 345 1.53 -11.73 12.33
N PRO A 346 0.77 -10.65 12.09
CA PRO A 346 0.72 -10.05 10.76
C PRO A 346 2.05 -9.36 10.44
N ALA A 347 2.37 -9.31 9.15
CA ALA A 347 3.42 -8.45 8.64
C ALA A 347 2.97 -6.98 8.67
N GLN A 348 3.93 -6.07 8.78
CA GLN A 348 3.72 -4.64 8.54
C GLN A 348 4.07 -4.29 7.09
N PRO A 349 3.44 -3.28 6.46
CA PRO A 349 3.74 -2.87 5.08
C PRO A 349 5.23 -2.68 4.78
N GLU A 350 6.00 -2.14 5.74
CA GLU A 350 7.43 -1.96 5.61
C GLU A 350 8.23 -3.25 5.41
N GLU A 351 7.71 -4.40 5.84
CA GLU A 351 8.34 -5.72 5.67
C GLU A 351 8.16 -6.27 4.24
N LEU A 352 7.22 -5.71 3.47
CA LEU A 352 6.95 -6.11 2.09
C LEU A 352 7.73 -5.25 1.10
N SER A 353 7.86 -3.96 1.38
CA SER A 353 8.45 -2.98 0.47
C SER A 353 9.86 -3.32 -0.07
N PRO A 354 10.78 -3.96 0.67
CA PRO A 354 12.08 -4.38 0.13
C PRO A 354 11.98 -5.40 -1.02
N ALA A 355 10.96 -6.27 -1.02
CA ALA A 355 10.74 -7.23 -2.11
C ALA A 355 10.39 -6.53 -3.42
N TYR A 356 9.66 -5.41 -3.35
CA TYR A 356 9.34 -4.60 -4.53
C TYR A 356 10.58 -3.89 -5.05
N VAL A 357 11.44 -3.34 -4.17
CA VAL A 357 12.72 -2.74 -4.61
C VAL A 357 13.57 -3.79 -5.29
N PHE A 358 13.70 -4.98 -4.70
CA PHE A 358 14.45 -6.11 -5.25
C PHE A 358 13.97 -6.47 -6.67
N LEU A 359 12.66 -6.61 -6.87
CA LEU A 359 12.10 -6.95 -8.17
C LEU A 359 12.13 -5.79 -9.18
N ALA A 360 12.04 -4.54 -8.71
CA ALA A 360 12.06 -3.37 -9.58
C ALA A 360 13.47 -3.11 -10.13
N SER A 361 14.49 -3.32 -9.33
CA SER A 361 15.87 -2.96 -9.67
C SER A 361 16.51 -3.94 -10.67
N PRO A 362 17.04 -3.44 -11.81
CA PRO A 362 17.77 -4.27 -12.76
C PRO A 362 19.04 -4.90 -12.16
N VAL A 363 19.73 -4.22 -11.24
CA VAL A 363 20.97 -4.72 -10.63
C VAL A 363 20.75 -5.88 -9.66
N THR A 364 19.50 -6.14 -9.26
CA THR A 364 19.14 -7.23 -8.34
C THR A 364 18.31 -8.33 -9.00
N ALA A 365 17.57 -8.01 -10.07
CA ALA A 365 16.58 -8.92 -10.64
C ALA A 365 16.62 -9.01 -12.19
N SER A 366 17.76 -8.69 -12.82
CA SER A 366 17.91 -8.75 -14.29
C SER A 366 17.58 -10.12 -14.89
N TYR A 367 17.83 -11.21 -14.16
CA TYR A 367 17.54 -12.58 -14.58
C TYR A 367 16.25 -13.17 -13.95
N ILE A 368 15.34 -12.30 -13.51
CA ILE A 368 14.08 -12.70 -12.87
C ILE A 368 12.90 -12.08 -13.63
N SER A 369 12.14 -12.93 -14.32
CA SER A 369 10.87 -12.59 -14.98
C SER A 369 9.91 -13.77 -14.87
N GLY A 370 8.64 -13.50 -14.54
CA GLY A 370 7.58 -14.49 -14.34
C GLY A 370 7.50 -15.08 -12.93
N VAL A 371 8.29 -14.58 -11.97
CA VAL A 371 8.28 -15.11 -10.60
C VAL A 371 7.04 -14.65 -9.83
N ILE A 372 6.51 -15.55 -9.00
CA ILE A 372 5.57 -15.20 -7.92
C ILE A 372 6.38 -15.33 -6.62
N LEU A 373 6.85 -14.22 -6.07
CA LEU A 373 7.68 -14.17 -4.87
C LEU A 373 6.80 -14.16 -3.61
N PRO A 374 6.75 -15.24 -2.81
CA PRO A 374 5.95 -15.27 -1.60
C PRO A 374 6.63 -14.49 -0.47
N VAL A 375 5.88 -13.63 0.21
CA VAL A 375 6.31 -12.90 1.42
C VAL A 375 5.20 -13.05 2.47
N MET A 376 5.12 -14.25 3.06
CA MET A 376 3.92 -14.71 3.78
C MET A 376 4.14 -14.95 5.29
N GLY A 377 5.39 -15.15 5.71
CA GLY A 377 5.72 -15.47 7.10
C GLY A 377 6.08 -16.94 7.34
N GLY A 378 5.90 -17.80 6.35
CA GLY A 378 6.48 -19.14 6.40
C GLY A 378 6.10 -20.03 5.22
N PRO A 379 6.46 -21.33 5.29
CA PRO A 379 6.23 -22.29 4.22
C PRO A 379 4.76 -22.65 4.00
N ARG A 380 3.84 -22.32 4.93
CA ARG A 380 2.41 -22.69 4.83
C ARG A 380 1.49 -21.51 4.50
N GLY A 381 2.04 -20.32 4.32
CA GLY A 381 1.34 -19.05 4.59
C GLY A 381 1.99 -18.44 5.82
#